data_AF-A0A9D4BIJ8-F1
#
_entry.id   AF-A0A9D4BIJ8-F1
#
_cell.length_a   1.000
_cell.length_b   1.000
_cell.length_c   1.000
_cell.angle_alpha   90.00
_cell.angle_beta   90.00
_cell.angle_gamma   90.00
#
_symmetry.space_group_name_H-M   'P 1'
#
loop_
_entity.id
_entity.type
_entity.pdbx_description
1 polymer ?
#
loop_
_entity_poly.entity_id
_entity_poly.type
_entity_poly.pdbx_seq_one_letter_code
_entity_poly.pdbx_strand_id
1 'polypeptide(L)' 'MVLQNSGKFKNEQHQSEQQSGKEESSEKRLSRAKLNDEIDLKFGYERYKDPQERCGWLINMHPMHLDEFYAPHPFLSH' A
#
# COMPACT_ATOMS: atom_id res chain seq x y z
N MET A 1 20.89 -21.70 -35.25
CA MET A 1 19.75 -21.45 -34.35
C MET A 1 19.71 -19.96 -34.07
N VAL A 2 18.62 -19.30 -34.44
CA VAL A 2 18.42 -17.86 -34.28
C VAL A 2 17.33 -17.67 -33.23
N LEU A 3 17.66 -16.99 -32.13
CA LEU A 3 16.66 -16.60 -31.14
C LEU A 3 16.14 -15.21 -31.51
N GLN A 4 14.99 -15.17 -32.18
CA GLN A 4 14.28 -13.92 -32.39
C GLN A 4 13.53 -13.56 -31.11
N ASN A 5 13.84 -12.40 -30.53
CA ASN A 5 13.04 -11.86 -29.43
C ASN A 5 11.67 -11.46 -30.00
N SER A 6 10.63 -12.23 -29.65
CA SER A 6 9.24 -11.85 -29.91
C SER A 6 8.94 -10.63 -29.03
N GLY A 7 9.09 -9.43 -29.59
CA GLY A 7 8.81 -8.14 -28.95
C GLY A 7 7.34 -7.92 -28.60
N LYS A 8 6.72 -8.86 -27.89
CA LYS A 8 5.43 -8.71 -27.25
C LYS A 8 5.69 -8.30 -25.81
N PHE A 9 6.03 -7.02 -25.62
CA PHE A 9 5.83 -6.37 -24.34
C PHE A 9 4.33 -6.39 -24.05
N LYS A 10 3.87 -7.41 -23.33
CA LYS A 10 2.58 -7.37 -22.68
C LYS A 10 2.75 -6.45 -21.48
N ASN A 11 2.06 -5.31 -21.50
CA ASN A 11 1.84 -4.52 -20.31
C ASN A 11 0.95 -5.35 -19.38
N GLU A 12 1.56 -6.29 -18.65
CA GLU A 12 0.86 -7.03 -17.60
C GLU A 12 0.52 -6.04 -16.49
N GLN A 13 -0.73 -5.60 -16.53
CA GLN A 13 -1.51 -5.27 -15.33
C GLN A 13 -1.05 -4.06 -14.49
N HIS A 14 -0.47 -3.03 -15.11
CA HIS A 14 -0.62 -1.65 -14.57
C HIS A 14 -1.96 -1.02 -14.98
N GLN A 15 -3.04 -1.82 -15.02
CA GLN A 15 -4.40 -1.37 -15.36
C GLN A 15 -5.46 -1.83 -14.35
N SER A 16 -5.08 -2.54 -13.28
CA SER A 16 -6.00 -2.92 -12.20
C SER A 16 -6.04 -1.94 -11.03
N GLU A 17 -5.09 -1.00 -10.92
CA GLU A 17 -5.07 -0.03 -9.79
C GLU A 17 -5.64 1.35 -10.15
N GLN A 18 -5.88 1.63 -11.43
CA GLN A 18 -6.34 2.94 -11.91
C GLN A 18 -7.54 2.83 -12.85
N GLN A 19 -8.54 2.02 -12.52
CA GLN A 19 -9.87 2.13 -13.16
C GLN A 19 -10.96 1.36 -12.39
N SER A 20 -11.46 1.95 -11.30
CA SER A 20 -12.87 1.77 -10.92
C SER A 20 -13.35 3.00 -10.15
N GLY A 21 -13.52 4.11 -10.89
CA GLY A 21 -14.27 5.29 -10.46
C GLY A 21 -15.77 5.01 -10.40
N LYS A 22 -16.17 3.95 -9.68
CA LYS A 22 -17.56 3.57 -9.43
C LYS A 22 -17.66 3.04 -8.01
N GLU A 23 -17.79 3.96 -7.06
CA GLU A 23 -18.19 3.72 -5.68
C GLU A 23 -17.59 2.44 -5.06
N GLU A 24 -16.26 2.35 -5.02
CA GLU A 24 -15.63 1.39 -4.11
C GLU A 24 -15.95 1.86 -2.69
N SER A 25 -16.97 1.24 -2.08
CA SER A 25 -17.39 1.52 -0.71
C SER A 25 -16.17 1.64 0.20
N SER A 26 -16.18 2.62 1.12
CA SER A 26 -15.11 2.83 2.09
C SER A 26 -14.69 1.53 2.78
N GLU A 27 -15.65 0.62 2.98
CA GLU A 27 -15.42 -0.71 3.54
C GLU A 27 -14.54 -1.63 2.68
N LYS A 28 -14.66 -1.58 1.34
CA LYS A 28 -13.79 -2.34 0.44
C LYS A 28 -12.37 -1.79 0.47
N ARG A 29 -12.22 -0.46 0.48
CA ARG A 29 -10.91 0.21 0.59
C ARG A 29 -10.23 -0.14 1.92
N LEU A 30 -10.99 -0.18 3.00
CA LEU A 30 -10.51 -0.61 4.29
C LEU A 30 -10.10 -2.10 4.31
N SER A 31 -10.93 -2.97 3.72
CA SER A 31 -10.62 -4.41 3.64
C SER A 31 -9.31 -4.65 2.90
N ARG A 32 -9.06 -3.90 1.81
CA ARG A 32 -7.79 -3.94 1.09
C ARG A 32 -6.62 -3.43 1.94
N ALA A 33 -6.80 -2.36 2.70
CA ALA A 33 -5.77 -1.83 3.60
C ALA A 33 -5.34 -2.88 4.64
N LYS A 34 -6.32 -3.57 5.27
CA LYS A 34 -6.04 -4.65 6.23
C LYS A 34 -5.29 -5.82 5.60
N LEU A 35 -5.68 -6.24 4.40
CA LEU A 35 -5.00 -7.32 3.68
C LEU A 35 -3.56 -6.92 3.34
N ASN A 36 -3.33 -5.69 2.91
CA ASN A 36 -1.99 -5.19 2.63
C ASN A 36 -1.12 -5.18 3.90
N ASP A 37 -1.66 -4.73 5.05
CA ASP A 37 -0.95 -4.76 6.33
C ASP A 37 -0.55 -6.20 6.74
N GLU A 38 -1.42 -7.20 6.49
CA GLU A 38 -1.10 -8.61 6.75
C GLU A 38 0.03 -9.14 5.85
N ILE A 39 0.03 -8.74 4.58
CA ILE A 39 1.10 -9.09 3.64
C ILE A 39 2.42 -8.44 4.06
N ASP A 40 2.39 -7.13 4.35
CA ASP A 40 3.56 -6.36 4.79
C ASP A 40 4.19 -7.00 6.03
N LEU A 41 3.37 -7.36 7.02
CA LEU A 41 3.83 -8.05 8.24
C LEU A 41 4.49 -9.40 7.93
N LYS A 42 3.96 -10.17 6.97
CA LYS A 42 4.55 -11.46 6.56
C LYS A 42 5.95 -11.29 5.97
N PHE A 43 6.22 -10.15 5.33
CA PHE A 43 7.54 -9.82 4.78
C PHE A 43 8.43 -9.03 5.75
N GLY A 44 7.98 -8.81 6.99
CA GLY A 44 8.74 -8.12 8.03
C GLY A 44 8.59 -6.60 8.01
N TYR A 45 7.65 -6.05 7.25
CA TYR A 45 7.28 -4.64 7.28
C TYR A 45 6.23 -4.42 8.37
N GLU A 46 6.70 -4.17 9.58
CA GLU A 46 5.84 -3.86 10.72
C GLU A 46 5.47 -2.37 10.74
N ARG A 47 4.19 -2.07 10.95
CA ARG A 47 3.72 -0.69 11.11
C ARG A 47 4.12 -0.13 12.47
N TYR A 48 5.05 0.81 12.48
CA TYR A 48 5.47 1.51 13.69
C TYR A 48 4.40 2.49 14.19
N LYS A 49 4.12 2.47 15.49
CA LYS A 49 3.16 3.35 16.18
C LYS A 49 3.79 4.26 17.24
N ASP A 50 4.99 3.92 17.68
CA ASP A 50 5.69 4.70 18.69
C ASP A 50 6.21 6.02 18.11
N PRO A 51 6.13 7.14 18.86
CA PRO A 51 6.61 8.44 18.41
C PRO A 51 8.14 8.57 18.41
N GLN A 52 8.87 7.47 18.22
CA GLN A 52 10.33 7.45 18.24
C GLN A 52 10.91 7.72 16.85
N GLU A 53 11.92 8.59 16.79
CA GLU A 53 12.67 8.84 15.57
C GLU A 53 13.49 7.62 15.14
N ARG A 54 13.48 7.33 13.83
CA ARG A 54 14.25 6.23 13.23
C ARG A 54 14.89 6.70 11.93
N CYS A 55 16.16 6.35 11.74
CA CYS A 55 16.85 6.57 10.47
C CYS A 55 16.67 5.35 9.58
N GLY A 56 16.21 5.57 8.34
CA GLY A 56 15.99 4.52 7.35
C GLY A 56 16.02 5.06 5.94
N TRP A 57 16.13 4.17 4.97
CA TRP A 57 16.07 4.51 3.55
C TRP A 57 14.66 4.26 3.07
N LEU A 58 14.02 5.27 2.47
CA LEU A 58 12.69 5.12 1.88
C LEU A 58 12.80 4.38 0.55
N ILE A 59 12.35 3.12 0.53
CA ILE A 59 12.43 2.27 -0.67
C ILE A 59 11.12 2.32 -1.47
N ASN A 60 9.97 2.50 -0.81
CA ASN A 60 8.66 2.50 -1.48
C ASN A 60 7.57 3.26 -0.68
N MET A 61 6.49 3.68 -1.35
CA MET A 61 5.27 4.26 -0.76
C MET A 61 4.04 4.00 -1.63
N HIS A 62 2.89 3.76 -1.00
CA HIS A 62 1.60 3.61 -1.68
C HIS A 62 0.47 4.37 -0.96
N PRO A 63 -0.55 4.86 -1.70
CA PRO A 63 -1.73 5.42 -1.07
C PRO A 63 -2.49 4.32 -0.33
N MET A 64 -2.88 4.61 0.91
CA MET A 64 -3.61 3.68 1.76
C MET A 64 -4.73 4.42 2.49
N HIS A 65 -5.85 3.73 2.71
CA HIS A 65 -6.92 4.22 3.58
C HIS A 65 -6.66 3.78 5.02
N LEU A 66 -6.64 4.74 5.95
CA LEU A 66 -6.52 4.48 7.37
C LEU A 66 -7.89 4.58 8.04
N ASP A 67 -8.17 3.68 8.96
CA ASP A 67 -9.30 3.81 9.87
C ASP A 67 -9.07 4.99 10.83
N GLU A 68 -10.14 5.67 11.23
CA GLU A 68 -10.07 6.82 12.15
C GLU A 68 -9.49 6.46 13.52
N PHE A 69 -9.67 5.21 13.95
CA PHE A 69 -9.05 4.66 15.18
C PHE A 69 -7.56 4.34 15.05
N TYR A 70 -6.99 4.47 13.84
CA TYR A 70 -5.56 4.24 13.56
C TYR A 70 -4.74 5.53 13.49
N ALA A 71 -5.37 6.70 13.49
CA ALA A 71 -4.64 7.95 13.62
C ALA A 71 -4.06 8.03 15.05
N PRO A 72 -2.73 8.19 15.23
CA PRO A 72 -2.21 8.55 16.54
C PRO A 72 -2.94 9.83 16.96
N HIS A 73 -3.59 9.79 18.12
CA HIS A 73 -4.38 10.92 18.63
C HIS A 73 -3.57 12.20 18.46
N PRO A 74 -4.12 13.25 17.83
CA PRO A 74 -3.42 14.52 17.75
C PRO A 74 -3.09 14.92 19.18
N PHE A 75 -1.81 15.16 19.44
CA PHE A 75 -1.32 15.67 20.71
C PHE A 75 -2.22 16.83 21.14
N LEU A 76 -3.11 16.58 22.10
CA LEU A 76 -3.77 17.63 22.86
C LEU A 76 -2.66 18.28 23.70
N SER A 77 -2.00 19.28 23.11
CA SER A 77 -1.09 20.17 23.83
C SER A 77 -1.92 20.97 24.82
N HIS A 78 -1.74 20.67 26.11
CA HIS A 78 -2.33 21.42 27.21
C HIS A 78 -1.39 22.54 27.67
#